data_AF-A0A7S0Y5K0-F1
#
_entry.id   AF-A0A7S0Y5K0-F1
#
_cell.length_a   1.000
_cell.length_b   1.000
_cell.length_c   1.000
_cell.angle_alpha   90.00
_cell.angle_beta   90.00
_cell.angle_gamma   90.00
#
_symmetry.space_group_name_H-M   'P 1'
#
loop_
_entity.id
_entity.type
_entity.pdbx_description
1 polymer ?
#
loop_
_entity_poly.entity_id
_entity_poly.type
_entity_poly.pdbx_seq_one_letter_code
_entity_poly.pdbx_strand_id
1 'polypeptide(L)'
;VPYDYDSEFQNMYFKTAVALIEEEIGIHDALIFQKELKEGKHTCPSGLLFRSNPGRLVLYPFQAATCCMIFFSGDLRDAGVAAVCGLVAGLIEWALSSKNVVRNVNESKILIDTLIGMSTGVIAGLFYKYLGEEICLRSVFLGTLYWFFYGTAFVIGLLEIIASDLQTGVTRFLAVSVKTFVLSLSSAAGLTFVLNGQVYDIWTEQLEPDNGVCDMYGLSGKMPWDPWWRILLYILCSVSVLGQYRFIVMNYWAGLIVQVAAYVAQESVKTHFAENHSYDGMNRVYGDAIGAMISVMAACCIALTVDYIRWQSKVGVSSEGSAFSKSMHYIYKYLVQIGACLGLGRGLTDRVAKARETLEGEVKALKRRPSEIVLSPEHEATLVEDAVEAQEYNFWSLLMPAVYQLVPGSQLAMYWYNIIFPPQPYEDPISNFLNETEDFDRVFDNGATRPPKSGVVADSAAYALWLTSLSLALGLILGLAVVRITFSTILHIYSACRSKKRSEYLENMRMDSFKLRRFRRQEITHQDCDNDPDDIIDLSVSTQTNGEGLRHRKNQTPDTMHSPQSTEWDV
;
A
#
# COMPACT_ATOMS: atom_id res chain seq x y z
N VAL A 1 -10.66 -2.15 -8.30
CA VAL A 1 -9.59 -2.97 -7.69
C VAL A 1 -10.24 -3.89 -6.66
N PRO A 2 -9.95 -5.21 -6.64
CA PRO A 2 -10.50 -6.09 -5.60
C PRO A 2 -10.09 -5.62 -4.20
N TYR A 3 -10.94 -5.89 -3.20
CA TYR A 3 -10.79 -5.47 -1.79
C TYR A 3 -9.50 -5.93 -1.10
N ASP A 4 -8.84 -6.96 -1.64
CA ASP A 4 -7.53 -7.40 -1.18
C ASP A 4 -6.48 -6.48 -1.81
N TYR A 5 -5.92 -5.58 -1.01
CA TYR A 5 -4.82 -4.69 -1.38
C TYR A 5 -3.55 -5.50 -1.66
N ASP A 6 -3.50 -6.09 -2.84
CA ASP A 6 -2.34 -6.78 -3.38
C ASP A 6 -1.43 -5.74 -4.03
N SER A 7 -0.36 -5.36 -3.33
CA SER A 7 0.55 -4.30 -3.78
C SER A 7 1.19 -4.62 -5.12
N GLU A 8 1.47 -5.89 -5.43
CA GLU A 8 2.00 -6.28 -6.73
C GLU A 8 0.97 -6.04 -7.84
N PHE A 9 -0.27 -6.49 -7.65
CA PHE A 9 -1.33 -6.22 -8.63
C PHE A 9 -1.67 -4.74 -8.75
N GLN A 10 -1.71 -3.99 -7.66
CA GLN A 10 -1.94 -2.55 -7.72
C GLN A 10 -0.86 -1.83 -8.52
N ASN A 11 0.40 -2.24 -8.36
CA ASN A 11 1.49 -1.70 -9.16
C ASN A 11 1.31 -2.07 -10.64
N MET A 12 1.05 -3.34 -10.95
CA MET A 12 0.92 -3.79 -12.35
C MET A 12 -0.30 -3.23 -13.06
N TYR A 13 -1.46 -3.14 -12.40
CA TYR A 13 -2.66 -2.52 -12.99
C TYR A 13 -2.45 -1.03 -13.25
N PHE A 14 -1.81 -0.32 -12.32
CA PHE A 14 -1.45 1.08 -12.54
C PHE A 14 -0.54 1.22 -13.76
N LYS A 15 0.55 0.46 -13.81
CA LYS A 15 1.49 0.48 -14.93
C LYS A 15 0.84 0.12 -16.26
N THR A 16 -0.05 -0.87 -16.28
CA THR A 16 -0.80 -1.24 -17.48
C THR A 16 -1.69 -0.08 -17.95
N ALA A 17 -2.33 0.63 -17.01
CA ALA A 17 -3.15 1.79 -17.34
C ALA A 17 -2.31 2.95 -17.90
N VAL A 18 -1.13 3.23 -17.32
CA VAL A 18 -0.23 4.28 -17.84
C VAL A 18 0.30 3.91 -19.23
N ALA A 19 0.80 2.69 -19.42
CA ALA A 19 1.27 2.22 -20.75
C ALA A 19 0.17 2.32 -21.82
N LEU A 20 -1.09 2.05 -21.45
CA LEU A 20 -2.23 2.20 -22.36
C LEU A 20 -2.53 3.66 -22.68
N ILE A 21 -2.48 4.56 -21.69
CA ILE A 21 -2.70 6.00 -21.85
C ILE A 21 -1.59 6.64 -22.71
N GLU A 22 -0.36 6.17 -22.57
CA GLU A 22 0.80 6.61 -23.35
C GLU A 22 0.88 5.95 -24.74
N GLU A 23 -0.12 5.14 -25.12
CA GLU A 23 -0.20 4.44 -26.41
C GLU A 23 0.99 3.46 -26.65
N GLU A 24 1.67 3.01 -25.60
CA GLU A 24 2.77 2.03 -25.70
C GLU A 24 2.25 0.60 -25.94
N ILE A 25 1.02 0.31 -25.51
CA ILE A 25 0.35 -0.98 -25.68
C ILE A 25 -1.08 -0.78 -26.21
N GLY A 26 -1.58 -1.75 -26.99
CA GLY A 26 -2.95 -1.73 -27.47
C GLY A 26 -3.97 -2.10 -26.38
N ILE A 27 -5.25 -1.71 -26.59
CA ILE A 27 -6.35 -2.13 -25.70
C ILE A 27 -6.45 -3.66 -25.61
N HIS A 28 -6.24 -4.36 -26.73
CA HIS A 28 -6.29 -5.82 -26.77
C HIS A 28 -5.20 -6.44 -25.90
N ASP A 29 -3.97 -5.95 -26.01
CA ASP A 29 -2.82 -6.42 -25.24
C ASP A 29 -2.99 -6.12 -23.76
N ALA A 30 -3.51 -4.93 -23.42
CA ALA A 30 -3.83 -4.57 -22.04
C ALA A 30 -4.86 -5.54 -21.43
N LEU A 31 -5.91 -5.91 -22.17
CA LEU A 31 -6.93 -6.86 -21.68
C LEU A 31 -6.37 -8.28 -21.52
N ILE A 32 -5.55 -8.74 -22.47
CA ILE A 32 -4.85 -10.03 -22.36
C ILE A 32 -3.93 -10.00 -21.14
N PHE A 33 -3.07 -9.00 -21.03
CA PHE A 33 -2.12 -8.84 -19.94
C PHE A 33 -2.82 -8.81 -18.58
N GLN A 34 -3.95 -8.10 -18.44
CA GLN A 34 -4.73 -8.10 -17.20
C GLN A 34 -5.31 -9.48 -16.85
N LYS A 35 -5.77 -10.24 -17.85
CA LYS A 35 -6.25 -11.60 -17.66
C LYS A 35 -5.12 -12.52 -17.21
N GLU A 36 -3.98 -12.47 -17.89
CA GLU A 36 -2.80 -13.28 -17.57
C GLU A 36 -2.17 -12.90 -16.23
N LEU A 37 -2.19 -11.62 -15.88
CA LEU A 37 -1.78 -11.12 -14.58
C LEU A 37 -2.67 -11.72 -13.48
N LYS A 38 -4.00 -11.76 -13.68
CA LYS A 38 -4.94 -12.40 -12.74
C LYS A 38 -4.71 -13.90 -12.59
N GLU A 39 -4.25 -14.57 -13.65
CA GLU A 39 -3.81 -15.98 -13.63
C GLU A 39 -2.46 -16.17 -12.93
N GLY A 40 -1.73 -15.08 -12.64
CA GLY A 40 -0.44 -15.08 -11.95
C GLY A 40 0.77 -15.20 -12.88
N LYS A 41 0.58 -15.21 -14.20
CA LYS A 41 1.67 -15.41 -15.19
C LYS A 41 2.72 -14.31 -15.19
N HIS A 42 2.32 -13.08 -14.88
CA HIS A 42 3.20 -11.90 -14.80
C HIS A 42 3.49 -11.46 -13.36
N THR A 43 3.27 -12.36 -12.38
CA THR A 43 3.59 -12.08 -10.97
C THR A 43 4.83 -12.81 -10.52
N CYS A 44 5.50 -12.26 -9.50
CA CYS A 44 6.69 -12.89 -8.95
C CYS A 44 6.33 -14.22 -8.25
N PRO A 45 7.15 -15.28 -8.39
CA PRO A 45 6.91 -16.55 -7.69
C PRO A 45 6.84 -16.38 -6.17
N SER A 46 7.61 -15.45 -5.60
CA SER A 46 7.53 -15.11 -4.19
C SER A 46 6.18 -14.51 -3.79
N GLY A 47 5.61 -13.64 -4.62
CA GLY A 47 4.28 -13.07 -4.39
C GLY A 47 3.21 -14.14 -4.50
N LEU A 48 3.35 -15.07 -5.46
CA LEU A 48 2.48 -16.25 -5.59
C LEU A 48 2.57 -17.17 -4.37
N LEU A 49 3.77 -17.38 -3.83
CA LEU A 49 3.97 -18.18 -2.61
C LEU A 49 3.18 -17.60 -1.44
N PHE A 50 3.21 -16.28 -1.24
CA PHE A 50 2.42 -15.62 -0.19
C PHE A 50 0.94 -15.38 -0.55
N ARG A 51 0.58 -15.51 -1.84
CA ARG A 51 -0.82 -15.48 -2.30
C ARG A 51 -1.52 -16.83 -2.10
N SER A 52 -0.76 -17.91 -2.20
CA SER A 52 -1.27 -19.28 -2.12
C SER A 52 -0.86 -19.99 -0.82
N ASN A 53 -1.54 -21.10 -0.52
CA ASN A 53 -1.08 -21.98 0.54
C ASN A 53 0.05 -22.88 -0.01
N PRO A 54 1.09 -23.17 0.78
CA PRO A 54 1.19 -22.99 2.23
C PRO A 54 1.82 -21.67 2.71
N GLY A 55 2.27 -20.77 1.83
CA GLY A 55 3.01 -19.57 2.25
C GLY A 55 2.20 -18.65 3.18
N ARG A 56 0.88 -18.53 2.95
CA ARG A 56 -0.03 -17.83 3.87
C ARG A 56 -0.07 -18.44 5.27
N LEU A 57 0.00 -19.76 5.38
CA LEU A 57 -0.03 -20.50 6.64
C LEU A 57 1.16 -20.17 7.55
N VAL A 58 2.28 -19.74 6.98
CA VAL A 58 3.46 -19.28 7.72
C VAL A 58 3.31 -17.83 8.17
N LEU A 59 2.65 -16.98 7.37
CA LEU A 59 2.47 -15.57 7.68
C LEU A 59 1.50 -15.34 8.84
N TYR A 60 0.39 -16.08 8.91
CA TYR A 60 -0.61 -15.91 9.98
C TYR A 60 -0.06 -16.01 11.40
N PRO A 61 0.59 -17.11 11.81
CA PRO A 61 1.11 -17.24 13.17
C PRO A 61 2.18 -16.21 13.48
N PHE A 62 3.06 -15.93 12.50
CA PHE A 62 4.14 -14.97 12.66
C PHE A 62 3.60 -13.55 12.88
N GLN A 63 2.64 -13.13 12.06
CA GLN A 63 2.01 -11.82 12.21
C GLN A 63 1.21 -11.72 13.50
N ALA A 64 0.41 -12.73 13.85
CA ALA A 64 -0.37 -12.74 15.08
C ALA A 64 0.51 -12.55 16.31
N ALA A 65 1.63 -13.28 16.37
CA ALA A 65 2.62 -13.15 17.45
C ALA A 65 3.27 -11.76 17.49
N THR A 66 3.78 -11.26 16.36
CA THR A 66 4.46 -9.96 16.33
C THR A 66 3.51 -8.81 16.64
N CYS A 67 2.26 -8.85 16.14
CA CYS A 67 1.23 -7.84 16.41
C CYS A 67 0.80 -7.85 17.87
N CYS A 68 0.63 -9.04 18.46
CA CYS A 68 0.34 -9.23 19.87
C CYS A 68 1.34 -8.47 20.75
N MET A 69 2.63 -8.65 20.49
CA MET A 69 3.70 -8.00 21.27
C MET A 69 3.81 -6.50 20.97
N ILE A 70 3.92 -6.11 19.70
CA ILE A 70 4.30 -4.72 19.34
C ILE A 70 3.15 -3.72 19.52
N PHE A 71 1.92 -4.12 19.23
CA PHE A 71 0.76 -3.21 19.25
C PHE A 71 -0.13 -3.39 20.47
N PHE A 72 -0.16 -4.60 21.04
CA PHE A 72 -1.06 -4.93 22.15
C PHE A 72 -0.34 -5.23 23.45
N SER A 73 0.97 -5.02 23.49
CA SER A 73 1.78 -5.19 24.72
C SER A 73 1.70 -6.60 25.33
N GLY A 74 1.38 -7.61 24.52
CA GLY A 74 1.41 -9.01 24.97
C GLY A 74 2.83 -9.46 25.30
N ASP A 75 2.95 -10.38 26.24
CA ASP A 75 4.23 -11.00 26.56
C ASP A 75 4.60 -12.11 25.55
N LEU A 76 5.70 -12.82 25.79
CA LEU A 76 6.11 -13.93 24.92
C LEU A 76 5.14 -15.12 24.97
N ARG A 77 4.41 -15.30 26.08
CA ARG A 77 3.42 -16.37 26.22
C ARG A 77 2.19 -16.04 25.39
N ASP A 78 1.67 -14.82 25.53
CA ASP A 78 0.58 -14.26 24.72
C ASP A 78 0.92 -14.35 23.23
N ALA A 79 2.15 -13.99 22.85
CA ALA A 79 2.62 -14.12 21.46
C ALA A 79 2.60 -15.57 20.97
N GLY A 80 2.97 -16.52 21.84
CA GLY A 80 2.87 -17.95 21.56
C GLY A 80 1.43 -18.42 21.36
N VAL A 81 0.51 -18.00 22.23
CA VAL A 81 -0.92 -18.32 22.09
C VAL A 81 -1.49 -17.68 20.82
N ALA A 82 -1.17 -16.42 20.54
CA ALA A 82 -1.56 -15.72 19.33
C ALA A 82 -1.02 -16.42 18.06
N ALA A 83 0.21 -16.95 18.10
CA ALA A 83 0.77 -17.74 17.01
C ALA A 83 -0.06 -19.01 16.77
N VAL A 84 -0.45 -19.72 17.82
CA VAL A 84 -1.30 -20.92 17.71
C VAL A 84 -2.67 -20.57 17.13
N CYS A 85 -3.31 -19.50 17.62
CA CYS A 85 -4.57 -19.01 17.08
C CYS A 85 -4.44 -18.62 15.60
N GLY A 86 -3.36 -17.93 15.22
CA GLY A 86 -3.06 -17.55 13.83
C GLY A 86 -2.85 -18.77 12.93
N LEU A 87 -2.14 -19.79 13.40
CA LEU A 87 -1.95 -21.05 12.66
C LEU A 87 -3.30 -21.74 12.40
N VAL A 88 -4.15 -21.84 13.42
CA VAL A 88 -5.48 -22.46 13.28
C VAL A 88 -6.38 -21.63 12.37
N ALA A 89 -6.37 -20.31 12.49
CA ALA A 89 -7.09 -19.41 11.58
C ALA A 89 -6.65 -19.62 10.11
N GLY A 90 -5.34 -19.74 9.88
CA GLY A 90 -4.78 -20.04 8.56
C GLY A 90 -5.19 -21.43 8.02
N LEU A 91 -5.23 -22.45 8.88
CA LEU A 91 -5.70 -23.79 8.51
C LEU A 91 -7.20 -23.79 8.15
N ILE A 92 -8.03 -23.06 8.91
CA ILE A 92 -9.47 -22.90 8.64
C ILE A 92 -9.67 -22.21 7.29
N GLU A 93 -8.97 -21.09 7.06
CA GLU A 93 -9.05 -20.37 5.79
C GLU A 93 -8.60 -21.28 4.64
N TRP A 94 -7.51 -22.03 4.81
CA TRP A 94 -7.02 -22.96 3.78
C TRP A 94 -8.04 -24.06 3.46
N ALA A 95 -8.59 -24.69 4.50
CA ALA A 95 -9.55 -25.78 4.34
C ALA A 95 -10.82 -25.31 3.61
N LEU A 96 -11.35 -24.15 4.01
CA LEU A 96 -12.62 -23.62 3.47
C LEU A 96 -12.45 -22.86 2.14
N SER A 97 -11.27 -22.32 1.86
CA SER A 97 -10.97 -21.66 0.58
C SER A 97 -10.58 -22.64 -0.53
N SER A 98 -10.37 -23.91 -0.19
CA SER A 98 -10.10 -24.96 -1.17
C SER A 98 -11.32 -25.15 -2.08
N LYS A 99 -11.10 -25.06 -3.40
CA LYS A 99 -12.13 -25.28 -4.44
C LYS A 99 -12.84 -26.63 -4.31
N ASN A 100 -12.23 -27.58 -3.60
CA ASN A 100 -12.78 -28.91 -3.38
C ASN A 100 -13.85 -28.94 -2.28
N VAL A 101 -13.90 -27.93 -1.39
CA VAL A 101 -14.79 -27.92 -0.22
C VAL A 101 -15.99 -27.00 -0.47
N VAL A 102 -15.78 -25.80 -1.01
CA VAL A 102 -16.85 -24.85 -1.27
C VAL A 102 -16.90 -24.49 -2.74
N ARG A 103 -18.02 -24.81 -3.40
CA ARG A 103 -18.26 -24.53 -4.82
C ARG A 103 -18.40 -23.02 -5.10
N ASN A 104 -18.96 -22.27 -4.14
CA ASN A 104 -19.08 -20.81 -4.15
C ASN A 104 -18.23 -20.17 -3.04
N VAL A 105 -16.95 -19.91 -3.33
CA VAL A 105 -16.00 -19.29 -2.39
C VAL A 105 -16.46 -17.92 -1.86
N ASN A 106 -17.28 -17.20 -2.62
CA ASN A 106 -17.79 -15.88 -2.21
C ASN A 106 -18.85 -15.98 -1.11
N GLU A 107 -19.68 -17.01 -1.10
CA GLU A 107 -20.73 -17.21 -0.10
C GLU A 107 -20.15 -17.72 1.23
N SER A 108 -19.00 -18.42 1.19
CA SER A 108 -18.34 -18.93 2.40
C SER A 108 -17.50 -17.90 3.15
N LYS A 109 -17.31 -16.67 2.65
CA LYS A 109 -16.43 -15.69 3.34
C LYS A 109 -16.89 -15.37 4.75
N ILE A 110 -18.19 -15.15 4.94
CA ILE A 110 -18.77 -14.89 6.26
C ILE A 110 -18.58 -16.12 7.16
N LEU A 111 -18.79 -17.33 6.63
CA LEU A 111 -18.59 -18.57 7.38
C LEU A 111 -17.12 -18.74 7.82
N ILE A 112 -16.17 -18.43 6.94
CA ILE A 112 -14.74 -18.44 7.24
C ILE A 112 -14.46 -17.46 8.39
N ASP A 113 -14.92 -16.22 8.27
CA ASP A 113 -14.72 -15.19 9.28
C ASP A 113 -15.34 -15.59 10.64
N THR A 114 -16.55 -16.17 10.63
CA THR A 114 -17.20 -16.71 11.84
C THR A 114 -16.40 -17.83 12.48
N LEU A 115 -15.92 -18.81 11.71
CA LEU A 115 -15.15 -19.94 12.23
C LEU A 115 -13.77 -19.53 12.74
N ILE A 116 -13.12 -18.58 12.07
CA ILE A 116 -11.85 -18.00 12.51
C ILE A 116 -12.05 -17.25 13.84
N GLY A 117 -13.08 -16.41 13.94
CA GLY A 117 -13.41 -15.72 15.18
C GLY A 117 -13.68 -16.72 16.30
N MET A 118 -14.59 -17.66 16.10
CA MET A 118 -14.98 -18.66 17.10
C MET A 118 -13.81 -19.53 17.55
N SER A 119 -12.99 -20.03 16.63
CA SER A 119 -11.80 -20.82 16.98
C SER A 119 -10.76 -20.02 17.77
N THR A 120 -10.54 -18.75 17.40
CA THR A 120 -9.67 -17.84 18.17
C THR A 120 -10.18 -17.69 19.61
N GLY A 121 -11.48 -17.48 19.78
CA GLY A 121 -12.11 -17.35 21.09
C GLY A 121 -12.01 -18.62 21.94
N VAL A 122 -12.25 -19.78 21.33
CA VAL A 122 -12.14 -21.08 22.01
C VAL A 122 -10.69 -21.36 22.43
N ILE A 123 -9.73 -21.20 21.52
CA ILE A 123 -8.32 -21.49 21.82
C ILE A 123 -7.81 -20.55 22.91
N ALA A 124 -7.97 -19.24 22.74
CA ALA A 124 -7.50 -18.27 23.73
C ALA A 124 -8.18 -18.49 25.10
N GLY A 125 -9.49 -18.78 25.12
CA GLY A 125 -10.21 -19.11 26.36
C GLY A 125 -9.72 -20.40 27.03
N LEU A 126 -9.35 -21.43 26.26
CA LEU A 126 -8.78 -22.67 26.81
C LEU A 126 -7.41 -22.42 27.40
N PHE A 127 -6.56 -21.64 26.72
CA PHE A 127 -5.25 -21.26 27.24
C PHE A 127 -5.38 -20.46 28.54
N TYR A 128 -6.27 -19.46 28.59
CA TYR A 128 -6.53 -18.71 29.82
C TYR A 128 -7.02 -19.62 30.97
N LYS A 129 -7.95 -20.52 30.69
CA LYS A 129 -8.52 -21.43 31.69
C LYS A 129 -7.53 -22.46 32.24
N TYR A 130 -6.60 -22.95 31.42
CA TYR A 130 -5.73 -24.09 31.76
C TYR A 130 -4.26 -23.74 32.00
N LEU A 131 -3.74 -22.65 31.40
CA LEU A 131 -2.35 -22.19 31.58
C LEU A 131 -2.21 -21.03 32.57
N GLY A 132 -3.33 -20.63 33.19
CA GLY A 132 -3.38 -19.61 34.23
C GLY A 132 -3.96 -18.30 33.73
N GLU A 133 -4.60 -17.57 34.64
CA GLU A 133 -5.25 -16.28 34.41
C GLU A 133 -4.25 -15.13 34.10
N GLU A 134 -2.97 -15.48 33.92
CA GLU A 134 -1.89 -14.57 33.52
C GLU A 134 -1.90 -14.24 32.01
N ILE A 135 -2.67 -14.97 31.19
CA ILE A 135 -2.74 -14.71 29.73
C ILE A 135 -3.58 -13.47 29.45
N CYS A 136 -3.00 -12.51 28.73
CA CYS A 136 -3.72 -11.32 28.30
C CYS A 136 -4.60 -11.62 27.08
N LEU A 137 -5.87 -11.97 27.30
CA LEU A 137 -6.81 -12.34 26.24
C LEU A 137 -6.94 -11.21 25.22
N ARG A 138 -7.04 -9.96 25.68
CA ARG A 138 -7.13 -8.78 24.81
C ARG A 138 -6.02 -8.75 23.77
N SER A 139 -4.77 -8.98 24.18
CA SER A 139 -3.60 -8.91 23.30
C SER A 139 -3.53 -10.09 22.34
N VAL A 140 -3.91 -11.28 22.79
CA VAL A 140 -4.02 -12.48 21.95
C VAL A 140 -5.09 -12.30 20.87
N PHE A 141 -6.28 -11.82 21.23
CA PHE A 141 -7.39 -11.61 20.31
C PHE A 141 -7.08 -10.53 19.29
N LEU A 142 -6.67 -9.35 19.75
CA LEU A 142 -6.35 -8.24 18.86
C LEU A 142 -5.16 -8.59 17.97
N GLY A 143 -4.14 -9.28 18.49
CA GLY A 143 -2.98 -9.75 17.72
C GLY A 143 -3.39 -10.73 16.61
N THR A 144 -4.18 -11.75 16.96
CA THR A 144 -4.64 -12.77 16.01
C THR A 144 -5.56 -12.18 14.94
N LEU A 145 -6.53 -11.35 15.36
CA LEU A 145 -7.55 -10.82 14.47
C LEU A 145 -7.11 -9.56 13.73
N TYR A 146 -5.97 -8.95 14.10
CA TYR A 146 -5.40 -7.77 13.44
C TYR A 146 -5.37 -7.92 11.91
N TRP A 147 -5.03 -9.12 11.45
CA TRP A 147 -5.05 -9.48 10.04
C TRP A 147 -6.40 -9.24 9.36
N PHE A 148 -7.47 -9.70 10.01
CA PHE A 148 -8.81 -9.74 9.45
C PHE A 148 -9.54 -8.40 9.58
N PHE A 149 -8.94 -7.41 10.25
CA PHE A 149 -9.59 -6.14 10.53
C PHE A 149 -9.52 -5.08 9.42
N TYR A 150 -8.96 -5.37 8.24
CA TYR A 150 -8.95 -4.50 7.03
C TYR A 150 -8.84 -2.99 7.32
N GLY A 151 -8.03 -2.58 8.31
CA GLY A 151 -8.01 -1.20 8.81
C GLY A 151 -7.67 -0.17 7.72
N THR A 152 -6.78 -0.53 6.79
CA THR A 152 -6.46 0.29 5.61
C THR A 152 -7.69 0.53 4.74
N ALA A 153 -8.52 -0.49 4.53
CA ALA A 153 -9.74 -0.36 3.75
C ALA A 153 -10.75 0.58 4.42
N PHE A 154 -10.79 0.59 5.76
CA PHE A 154 -11.59 1.54 6.54
C PHE A 154 -11.13 2.99 6.32
N VAL A 155 -9.83 3.27 6.47
CA VAL A 155 -9.28 4.62 6.27
C VAL A 155 -9.44 5.09 4.82
N ILE A 156 -9.24 4.21 3.85
CA ILE A 156 -9.42 4.59 2.44
C ILE A 156 -10.89 4.79 2.11
N GLY A 157 -11.79 3.99 2.68
CA GLY A 157 -13.22 4.21 2.54
C GLY A 157 -13.61 5.62 3.02
N LEU A 158 -13.07 6.06 4.16
CA LEU A 158 -13.25 7.43 4.65
C LEU A 158 -12.62 8.48 3.72
N LEU A 159 -11.42 8.22 3.20
CA LEU A 159 -10.75 9.13 2.27
C LEU A 159 -11.55 9.28 0.97
N GLU A 160 -12.08 8.18 0.42
CA GLU A 160 -12.95 8.18 -0.76
C GLU A 160 -14.25 8.97 -0.50
N ILE A 161 -14.86 8.80 0.67
CA ILE A 161 -16.03 9.59 1.09
C ILE A 161 -15.69 11.09 1.13
N ILE A 162 -14.57 11.46 1.75
CA ILE A 162 -14.10 12.87 1.82
C ILE A 162 -13.78 13.40 0.42
N ALA A 163 -13.23 12.57 -0.46
CA ALA A 163 -12.90 12.89 -1.85
C ALA A 163 -14.11 12.89 -2.80
N SER A 164 -15.34 12.76 -2.27
CA SER A 164 -16.60 12.74 -3.02
C SER A 164 -16.83 11.50 -3.89
N ASP A 165 -16.07 10.42 -3.70
CA ASP A 165 -16.36 9.09 -4.27
C ASP A 165 -17.20 8.26 -3.28
N LEU A 166 -18.45 8.71 -3.09
CA LEU A 166 -19.33 8.20 -2.04
C LEU A 166 -19.66 6.71 -2.23
N GLN A 167 -19.90 6.26 -3.46
CA GLN A 167 -20.37 4.89 -3.70
C GLN A 167 -19.31 3.86 -3.34
N THR A 168 -18.07 4.05 -3.80
CA THR A 168 -16.96 3.12 -3.52
C THR A 168 -16.51 3.22 -2.07
N GLY A 169 -16.47 4.44 -1.51
CA GLY A 169 -16.07 4.69 -0.14
C GLY A 169 -17.04 4.09 0.88
N VAL A 170 -18.35 4.33 0.73
CA VAL A 170 -19.38 3.80 1.64
C VAL A 170 -19.47 2.27 1.56
N THR A 171 -19.44 1.70 0.35
CA THR A 171 -19.50 0.23 0.21
C THR A 171 -18.30 -0.44 0.88
N ARG A 172 -17.11 0.13 0.75
CA ARG A 172 -15.91 -0.38 1.43
C ARG A 172 -15.97 -0.20 2.94
N PHE A 173 -16.35 0.99 3.41
CA PHE A 173 -16.52 1.27 4.82
C PHE A 173 -17.49 0.30 5.50
N LEU A 174 -18.65 0.06 4.89
CA LEU A 174 -19.68 -0.81 5.41
C LEU A 174 -19.23 -2.28 5.39
N ALA A 175 -18.64 -2.75 4.29
CA ALA A 175 -18.16 -4.13 4.18
C ALA A 175 -17.11 -4.46 5.25
N VAL A 176 -16.16 -3.55 5.50
CA VAL A 176 -15.11 -3.73 6.51
C VAL A 176 -15.68 -3.70 7.92
N SER A 177 -16.62 -2.78 8.19
CA SER A 177 -17.28 -2.67 9.49
C SER A 177 -18.06 -3.93 9.85
N VAL A 178 -18.89 -4.44 8.91
CA VAL A 178 -19.66 -5.67 9.09
C VAL A 178 -18.74 -6.87 9.29
N LYS A 179 -17.67 -6.99 8.49
CA LYS A 179 -16.72 -8.09 8.61
C LYS A 179 -16.04 -8.10 9.98
N THR A 180 -15.55 -6.95 10.42
CA THR A 180 -14.88 -6.78 11.73
C THR A 180 -15.85 -7.10 12.88
N PHE A 181 -17.12 -6.69 12.74
CA PHE A 181 -18.17 -7.03 13.70
C PHE A 181 -18.41 -8.54 13.80
N VAL A 182 -18.58 -9.24 12.67
CA VAL A 182 -18.80 -10.69 12.64
C VAL A 182 -17.64 -11.44 13.29
N LEU A 183 -16.40 -11.06 13.01
CA LEU A 183 -15.20 -11.63 13.63
C LEU A 183 -15.20 -11.43 15.16
N SER A 184 -15.45 -10.20 15.60
CA SER A 184 -15.46 -9.84 17.02
C SER A 184 -16.57 -10.58 17.76
N LEU A 185 -17.79 -10.59 17.22
CA LEU A 185 -18.93 -11.32 17.78
C LEU A 185 -18.69 -12.83 17.87
N SER A 186 -18.14 -13.43 16.81
CA SER A 186 -17.88 -14.88 16.77
C SER A 186 -16.79 -15.28 17.75
N SER A 187 -15.76 -14.45 17.91
CA SER A 187 -14.71 -14.68 18.90
C SER A 187 -15.20 -14.51 20.34
N ALA A 188 -16.07 -13.52 20.60
CA ALA A 188 -16.78 -13.38 21.86
C ALA A 188 -17.63 -14.62 22.16
N ALA A 189 -18.37 -15.14 21.17
CA ALA A 189 -19.15 -16.37 21.32
C ALA A 189 -18.27 -17.60 21.63
N GLY A 190 -17.12 -17.74 20.96
CA GLY A 190 -16.15 -18.80 21.24
C GLY A 190 -15.58 -18.72 22.66
N LEU A 191 -15.32 -17.50 23.15
CA LEU A 191 -14.86 -17.27 24.52
C LEU A 191 -15.94 -17.63 25.54
N THR A 192 -17.20 -17.22 25.28
CA THR A 192 -18.37 -17.55 26.12
C THR A 192 -18.59 -19.04 26.25
N PHE A 193 -18.35 -19.78 25.17
CA PHE A 193 -18.45 -21.25 25.18
C PHE A 193 -17.45 -21.90 26.15
N VAL A 194 -16.23 -21.37 26.28
CA VAL A 194 -15.19 -21.98 27.13
C VAL A 194 -15.24 -21.51 28.59
N LEU A 195 -15.58 -20.24 28.80
CA LEU A 195 -15.62 -19.60 30.12
C LEU A 195 -17.01 -19.66 30.78
N ASN A 196 -17.93 -20.48 30.26
CA ASN A 196 -19.24 -20.72 30.85
C ASN A 196 -20.04 -19.44 31.20
N GLY A 197 -19.91 -18.39 30.39
CA GLY A 197 -20.63 -17.12 30.58
C GLY A 197 -19.93 -16.05 31.43
N GLN A 198 -18.79 -16.35 32.07
CA GLN A 198 -18.01 -15.38 32.88
C GLN A 198 -17.13 -14.43 32.05
N VAL A 199 -17.40 -14.31 30.74
CA VAL A 199 -16.55 -13.55 29.81
C VAL A 199 -16.54 -12.07 30.13
N TYR A 200 -17.69 -11.54 30.54
CA TYR A 200 -17.84 -10.13 30.85
C TYR A 200 -16.87 -9.72 31.96
N ASP A 201 -16.95 -10.41 33.10
CA ASP A 201 -16.13 -10.11 34.28
C ASP A 201 -14.64 -10.21 33.96
N ILE A 202 -14.22 -11.30 33.31
CA ILE A 202 -12.82 -11.54 32.93
C ILE A 202 -12.32 -10.47 31.94
N TRP A 203 -13.13 -10.13 30.94
CA TRP A 203 -12.75 -9.12 29.94
C TRP A 203 -12.64 -7.73 30.56
N THR A 204 -13.57 -7.37 31.46
CA THR A 204 -13.53 -6.09 32.18
C THR A 204 -12.41 -6.00 33.20
N GLU A 205 -12.12 -7.09 33.92
CA GLU A 205 -11.01 -7.17 34.88
C GLU A 205 -9.67 -6.95 34.19
N GLN A 206 -9.49 -7.51 32.98
CA GLN A 206 -8.29 -7.30 32.15
C GLN A 206 -8.21 -5.90 31.53
N LEU A 207 -9.30 -5.14 31.50
CA LEU A 207 -9.32 -3.75 31.03
C LEU A 207 -8.94 -2.76 32.14
N GLU A 208 -9.03 -3.15 33.40
CA GLU A 208 -8.68 -2.27 34.51
C GLU A 208 -7.17 -2.01 34.55
N PRO A 209 -6.74 -0.73 34.56
CA PRO A 209 -5.32 -0.37 34.51
C PRO A 209 -4.53 -0.86 35.73
N ASP A 210 -5.20 -1.15 36.85
CA ASP A 210 -4.57 -1.56 38.10
C ASP A 210 -4.30 -3.08 38.19
N ASN A 211 -4.94 -3.91 37.35
CA ASN A 211 -4.82 -5.36 37.45
C ASN A 211 -3.54 -5.93 36.83
N GLY A 212 -2.73 -5.13 36.13
CA GLY A 212 -1.34 -5.46 35.79
C GLY A 212 -1.11 -6.65 34.83
N VAL A 213 -2.12 -7.48 34.55
CA VAL A 213 -2.03 -8.67 33.67
C VAL A 213 -1.82 -8.26 32.23
N CYS A 214 -2.54 -7.24 31.77
CA CYS A 214 -2.44 -6.67 30.43
C CYS A 214 -1.76 -5.29 30.44
N ASP A 215 -0.76 -5.11 31.30
CA ASP A 215 -0.19 -3.78 31.54
C ASP A 215 0.54 -3.25 30.30
N MET A 216 -0.12 -2.29 29.64
CA MET A 216 0.38 -1.55 28.47
C MET A 216 1.69 -0.80 28.80
N TYR A 217 1.95 -0.51 30.08
CA TYR A 217 3.16 0.14 30.57
C TYR A 217 4.20 -0.84 31.14
N GLY A 218 3.85 -2.12 31.32
CA GLY A 218 4.74 -3.16 31.81
C GLY A 218 5.94 -3.43 30.88
N LEU A 219 5.80 -3.20 29.57
CA LEU A 219 6.93 -3.25 28.63
C LEU A 219 7.83 -2.01 28.66
N SER A 220 7.39 -0.92 29.29
CA SER A 220 8.20 0.28 29.57
C SER A 220 8.96 0.15 30.89
N GLY A 221 8.34 -0.50 31.90
CA GLY A 221 8.90 -0.61 33.25
C GLY A 221 9.55 -1.96 33.64
N LYS A 222 9.17 -3.09 33.00
CA LYS A 222 9.59 -4.44 33.42
C LYS A 222 10.39 -5.25 32.40
N MET A 223 10.51 -4.82 31.13
CA MET A 223 11.51 -5.43 30.25
C MET A 223 12.85 -4.72 30.42
N PRO A 224 13.90 -5.40 30.94
CA PRO A 224 15.23 -4.81 31.17
C PRO A 224 16.02 -4.55 29.88
N TRP A 225 15.37 -4.58 28.71
CA TRP A 225 16.02 -4.48 27.41
C TRP A 225 15.59 -3.19 26.70
N ASP A 226 16.58 -2.36 26.36
CA ASP A 226 16.50 -1.07 25.67
C ASP A 226 15.45 -0.96 24.53
N PRO A 227 15.00 0.27 24.20
CA PRO A 227 14.05 0.57 23.11
C PRO A 227 14.41 0.00 21.72
N TRP A 228 15.63 -0.49 21.48
CA TRP A 228 16.04 -1.04 20.19
C TRP A 228 15.34 -2.36 19.82
N TRP A 229 14.94 -3.19 20.78
CA TRP A 229 14.24 -4.45 20.47
C TRP A 229 12.86 -4.22 19.84
N ARG A 230 12.18 -3.14 20.22
CA ARG A 230 10.90 -2.75 19.61
C ARG A 230 11.06 -2.50 18.11
N ILE A 231 12.17 -1.91 17.68
CA ILE A 231 12.47 -1.68 16.27
C ILE A 231 12.65 -3.01 15.54
N LEU A 232 13.35 -3.98 16.14
CA LEU A 232 13.50 -5.31 15.53
C LEU A 232 12.15 -6.05 15.42
N LEU A 233 11.35 -6.06 16.48
CA LEU A 233 10.01 -6.64 16.46
C LEU A 233 9.11 -5.94 15.45
N TYR A 234 9.21 -4.62 15.34
CA TYR A 234 8.49 -3.84 14.35
C TYR A 234 8.91 -4.22 12.93
N ILE A 235 10.21 -4.35 12.66
CA ILE A 235 10.73 -4.81 11.35
C ILE A 235 10.21 -6.21 11.03
N LEU A 236 10.20 -7.14 12.00
CA LEU A 236 9.65 -8.48 11.82
C LEU A 236 8.15 -8.43 11.47
N CYS A 237 7.37 -7.62 12.19
CA CYS A 237 5.96 -7.34 11.87
C CYS A 237 5.82 -6.73 10.46
N SER A 238 6.67 -5.79 10.08
CA SER A 238 6.67 -5.17 8.75
C SER A 238 6.96 -6.16 7.64
N VAL A 239 7.87 -7.11 7.84
CA VAL A 239 8.11 -8.22 6.91
C VAL A 239 6.85 -9.07 6.73
N SER A 240 6.12 -9.37 7.81
CA SER A 240 4.88 -10.15 7.72
C SER A 240 3.79 -9.39 6.94
N VAL A 241 3.65 -8.08 7.21
CA VAL A 241 2.70 -7.21 6.50
C VAL A 241 3.05 -7.06 5.02
N LEU A 242 4.33 -6.95 4.67
CA LEU A 242 4.75 -6.94 3.26
C LEU A 242 4.44 -8.28 2.57
N GLY A 243 4.60 -9.40 3.28
CA GLY A 243 4.14 -10.71 2.83
C GLY A 243 2.65 -10.75 2.56
N GLN A 244 1.84 -10.17 3.47
CA GLN A 244 0.39 -10.10 3.33
C GLN A 244 -0.06 -9.30 2.11
N TYR A 245 0.53 -8.11 1.94
CA TYR A 245 0.29 -7.26 0.78
C TYR A 245 0.89 -7.85 -0.51
N ARG A 246 1.49 -9.06 -0.43
CA ARG A 246 2.13 -9.78 -1.54
C ARG A 246 3.15 -8.89 -2.24
N PHE A 247 3.84 -8.10 -1.44
CA PHE A 247 4.88 -7.21 -1.94
C PHE A 247 5.99 -8.07 -2.55
N ILE A 248 6.67 -7.55 -3.57
CA ILE A 248 7.76 -8.29 -4.20
C ILE A 248 8.92 -8.36 -3.21
N VAL A 249 9.38 -9.56 -2.84
CA VAL A 249 10.42 -9.76 -1.81
C VAL A 249 11.68 -8.96 -2.10
N MET A 250 12.06 -8.88 -3.37
CA MET A 250 13.21 -8.08 -3.83
C MET A 250 13.10 -6.58 -3.51
N ASN A 251 11.88 -6.08 -3.32
CA ASN A 251 11.61 -4.69 -2.98
C ASN A 251 11.27 -4.51 -1.48
N TYR A 252 11.34 -5.55 -0.64
CA TYR A 252 10.97 -5.42 0.78
C TYR A 252 11.70 -4.28 1.48
N TRP A 253 12.99 -4.07 1.17
CA TRP A 253 13.76 -2.96 1.71
C TRP A 253 13.08 -1.60 1.50
N ALA A 254 12.45 -1.37 0.35
CA ALA A 254 11.75 -0.13 0.04
C ALA A 254 10.50 0.03 0.92
N GLY A 255 9.70 -1.04 1.06
CA GLY A 255 8.54 -1.04 1.96
C GLY A 255 8.92 -0.87 3.43
N LEU A 256 9.97 -1.56 3.88
CA LEU A 256 10.49 -1.49 5.24
C LEU A 256 10.96 -0.08 5.60
N ILE A 257 11.66 0.62 4.69
CA ILE A 257 12.09 2.00 4.93
C ILE A 257 10.88 2.90 5.16
N VAL A 258 9.84 2.77 4.33
CA VAL A 258 8.61 3.57 4.45
C VAL A 258 7.88 3.28 5.77
N GLN A 259 7.72 1.99 6.12
CA GLN A 259 7.08 1.54 7.36
C GLN A 259 7.84 2.03 8.60
N VAL A 260 9.16 1.84 8.65
CA VAL A 260 9.99 2.26 9.78
C VAL A 260 10.01 3.78 9.91
N ALA A 261 10.14 4.54 8.81
CA ALA A 261 10.09 6.00 8.85
C ALA A 261 8.77 6.52 9.42
N ALA A 262 7.66 5.90 8.99
CA ALA A 262 6.32 6.25 9.47
C ALA A 262 6.16 5.97 10.97
N TYR A 263 6.58 4.78 11.43
CA TYR A 263 6.52 4.38 12.83
C TYR A 263 7.39 5.26 13.74
N VAL A 264 8.64 5.50 13.35
CA VAL A 264 9.55 6.35 14.13
C VAL A 264 9.00 7.76 14.26
N ALA A 265 8.45 8.33 13.19
CA ALA A 265 7.82 9.65 13.23
C ALA A 265 6.59 9.66 14.15
N GLN A 266 5.71 8.67 14.02
CA GLN A 266 4.52 8.51 14.85
C GLN A 266 4.86 8.42 16.33
N GLU A 267 5.80 7.55 16.71
CA GLU A 267 6.20 7.34 18.11
C GLU A 267 6.95 8.55 18.69
N SER A 268 7.81 9.20 17.90
CA SER A 268 8.53 10.41 18.34
C SER A 268 7.56 11.53 18.71
N VAL A 269 6.53 11.73 17.88
CA VAL A 269 5.49 12.74 18.12
C VAL A 269 4.61 12.36 19.30
N LYS A 270 4.16 11.09 19.38
CA LYS A 270 3.35 10.59 20.51
C LYS A 270 4.07 10.81 21.83
N THR A 271 5.36 10.49 21.90
CA THR A 271 6.19 10.65 23.10
C THR A 271 6.37 12.13 23.44
N HIS A 272 6.65 12.97 22.45
CA HIS A 272 6.86 14.41 22.66
C HIS A 272 5.60 15.12 23.22
N PHE A 273 4.41 14.71 22.79
CA PHE A 273 3.15 15.30 23.22
C PHE A 273 2.47 14.56 24.37
N ALA A 274 3.00 13.42 24.84
CA ALA A 274 2.38 12.59 25.88
C ALA A 274 2.16 13.35 27.20
N GLU A 275 3.11 14.19 27.60
CA GLU A 275 3.03 14.95 28.86
C GLU A 275 1.96 16.04 28.81
N ASN A 276 1.83 16.72 27.67
CA ASN A 276 0.93 17.87 27.49
C ASN A 276 -0.51 17.47 27.13
N HIS A 277 -0.72 16.27 26.58
CA HIS A 277 -1.98 15.81 26.01
C HIS A 277 -2.40 14.44 26.55
N SER A 278 -2.24 14.24 27.87
CA SER A 278 -2.58 12.99 28.54
C SER A 278 -4.09 12.70 28.60
N TYR A 279 -4.94 13.72 28.40
CA TYR A 279 -6.39 13.62 28.64
C TYR A 279 -7.28 13.85 27.41
N ASP A 280 -6.75 14.39 26.31
CA ASP A 280 -7.56 14.73 25.13
C ASP A 280 -7.31 13.81 23.91
N GLY A 281 -6.31 12.93 24.00
CA GLY A 281 -5.91 12.02 22.91
C GLY A 281 -5.24 12.73 21.73
N MET A 282 -4.90 14.02 21.84
CA MET A 282 -4.29 14.79 20.76
C MET A 282 -2.87 14.33 20.43
N ASN A 283 -2.16 13.76 21.41
CA ASN A 283 -0.88 13.09 21.16
C ASN A 283 -1.00 11.98 20.11
N ARG A 284 -2.08 11.19 20.13
CA ARG A 284 -2.37 10.15 19.12
C ARG A 284 -2.70 10.78 17.77
N VAL A 285 -3.57 11.78 17.76
CA VAL A 285 -3.97 12.52 16.53
C VAL A 285 -2.74 13.08 15.82
N TYR A 286 -1.86 13.79 16.53
CA TYR A 286 -0.65 14.36 15.94
C TYR A 286 0.31 13.27 15.48
N GLY A 287 0.50 12.23 16.28
CA GLY A 287 1.37 11.10 15.92
C GLY A 287 0.90 10.38 14.66
N ASP A 288 -0.38 10.05 14.58
CA ASP A 288 -0.98 9.33 13.46
C ASP A 288 -0.96 10.21 12.19
N ALA A 289 -1.32 11.49 12.30
CA ALA A 289 -1.26 12.43 11.17
C ALA A 289 0.16 12.62 10.63
N ILE A 290 1.15 12.84 11.50
CA ILE A 290 2.55 13.02 11.10
C ILE A 290 3.13 11.71 10.57
N GLY A 291 2.85 10.57 11.20
CA GLY A 291 3.25 9.25 10.72
C GLY A 291 2.75 8.97 9.30
N ALA A 292 1.47 9.24 9.04
CA ALA A 292 0.88 9.12 7.70
C ALA A 292 1.53 10.10 6.70
N MET A 293 1.72 11.37 7.07
CA MET A 293 2.38 12.37 6.22
C MET A 293 3.80 11.92 5.82
N ILE A 294 4.60 11.49 6.79
CA ILE A 294 5.97 11.00 6.55
C ILE A 294 5.96 9.72 5.70
N SER A 295 4.99 8.83 5.88
CA SER A 295 4.85 7.62 5.06
C SER A 295 4.62 7.96 3.57
N VAL A 296 3.80 8.97 3.27
CA VAL A 296 3.59 9.43 1.89
C VAL A 296 4.88 10.00 1.31
N MET A 297 5.54 10.89 2.05
CA MET A 297 6.79 11.52 1.61
C MET A 297 7.87 10.46 1.35
N ALA A 298 8.04 9.51 2.27
CA ALA A 298 8.99 8.40 2.12
C ALA A 298 8.64 7.53 0.91
N ALA A 299 7.37 7.15 0.74
CA ALA A 299 6.93 6.33 -0.39
C ALA A 299 7.20 7.01 -1.73
N CYS A 300 6.91 8.31 -1.86
CA CYS A 300 7.20 9.07 -3.08
C CYS A 300 8.71 9.20 -3.33
N CYS A 301 9.50 9.53 -2.31
CA CYS A 301 10.96 9.63 -2.44
C CYS A 301 11.60 8.30 -2.86
N ILE A 302 11.15 7.20 -2.28
CA ILE A 302 11.64 5.85 -2.59
C ILE A 302 11.19 5.43 -3.99
N ALA A 303 9.94 5.68 -4.39
CA ALA A 303 9.46 5.42 -5.75
C ALA A 303 10.31 6.16 -6.80
N LEU A 304 10.54 7.46 -6.61
CA LEU A 304 11.40 8.27 -7.48
C LEU A 304 12.85 7.73 -7.52
N THR A 305 13.37 7.29 -6.38
CA THR A 305 14.72 6.71 -6.32
C THR A 305 14.80 5.39 -7.09
N VAL A 306 13.80 4.53 -6.95
CA VAL A 306 13.70 3.26 -7.68
C VAL A 306 13.58 3.51 -9.18
N ASP A 307 12.74 4.45 -9.60
CA ASP A 307 12.58 4.81 -11.02
C ASP A 307 13.84 5.42 -11.60
N TYR A 308 14.55 6.27 -10.84
CA TYR A 308 15.84 6.79 -11.25
C TYR A 308 16.89 5.69 -11.44
N ILE A 309 16.98 4.73 -10.51
CA ILE A 309 17.90 3.58 -10.62
C ILE A 309 17.54 2.72 -11.83
N ARG A 310 16.26 2.47 -12.08
CA ARG A 310 15.76 1.71 -13.23
C ARG A 310 16.08 2.43 -14.53
N TRP A 311 15.83 3.72 -14.62
CA TRP A 311 16.15 4.53 -15.79
C TRP A 311 17.65 4.49 -16.12
N GLN A 312 18.52 4.68 -15.11
CA GLN A 312 19.98 4.55 -15.27
C GLN A 312 20.37 3.15 -15.76
N SER A 313 19.68 2.10 -15.30
CA SER A 313 19.94 0.74 -15.76
C SER A 313 19.53 0.50 -17.21
N LYS A 314 18.46 1.13 -17.70
CA LYS A 314 17.92 0.96 -19.07
C LYS A 314 18.70 1.74 -20.12
N VAL A 315 19.11 2.97 -19.81
CA VAL A 315 19.88 3.81 -20.74
C VAL A 315 21.26 3.21 -21.03
N GLY A 316 21.68 2.22 -20.24
CA GLY A 316 23.04 1.74 -20.23
C GLY A 316 23.93 2.81 -19.61
N VAL A 317 24.92 2.40 -18.82
CA VAL A 317 25.94 3.33 -18.36
C VAL A 317 26.66 3.86 -19.60
N SER A 318 26.22 5.01 -20.11
CA SER A 318 27.08 5.81 -20.98
C SER A 318 28.37 6.01 -20.20
N SER A 319 29.52 5.89 -20.88
CA SER A 319 30.83 5.82 -20.21
C SER A 319 31.11 6.96 -19.21
N GLU A 320 30.34 8.06 -19.31
CA GLU A 320 30.42 9.29 -18.53
C GLU A 320 29.60 9.30 -17.21
N GLY A 321 28.89 8.22 -16.86
CA GLY A 321 28.14 8.16 -15.60
C GLY A 321 29.03 8.33 -14.35
N SER A 322 28.51 9.00 -13.31
CA SER A 322 29.21 9.19 -12.02
C SER A 322 29.55 7.85 -11.37
N ALA A 323 30.62 7.81 -10.56
CA ALA A 323 31.05 6.60 -9.85
C ALA A 323 29.93 6.01 -8.97
N PHE A 324 29.11 6.88 -8.38
CA PHE A 324 27.94 6.48 -7.60
C PHE A 324 26.88 5.78 -8.46
N SER A 325 26.54 6.32 -9.64
CA SER A 325 25.57 5.69 -10.56
C SER A 325 26.04 4.30 -10.99
N LYS A 326 27.34 4.17 -11.33
CA LYS A 326 27.95 2.87 -11.67
C LYS A 326 27.83 1.88 -10.51
N SER A 327 28.16 2.30 -9.29
CA SER A 327 28.06 1.47 -8.09
C SER A 327 26.61 1.01 -7.84
N MET A 328 25.64 1.93 -7.90
CA MET A 328 24.22 1.61 -7.71
C MET A 328 23.70 0.65 -8.77
N HIS A 329 24.13 0.81 -10.03
CA HIS A 329 23.80 -0.11 -11.10
C HIS A 329 24.33 -1.53 -10.83
N TYR A 330 25.60 -1.66 -10.38
CA TYR A 330 26.17 -2.96 -10.03
C TYR A 330 25.44 -3.62 -8.87
N ILE A 331 25.13 -2.86 -7.81
CA ILE A 331 24.37 -3.36 -6.67
C ILE A 331 22.99 -3.83 -7.12
N TYR A 332 22.26 -3.01 -7.89
CA TYR A 332 20.93 -3.37 -8.39
C TYR A 332 20.98 -4.60 -9.29
N LYS A 333 21.93 -4.67 -10.22
CA LYS A 333 22.12 -5.82 -11.09
C LYS A 333 22.44 -7.09 -10.29
N TYR A 334 23.31 -6.99 -9.29
CA TYR A 334 23.66 -8.11 -8.41
C TYR A 334 22.45 -8.57 -7.59
N LEU A 335 21.66 -7.63 -7.04
CA LEU A 335 20.41 -7.96 -6.34
C LEU A 335 19.41 -8.65 -7.27
N VAL A 336 19.20 -8.13 -8.48
CA VAL A 336 18.30 -8.76 -9.47
C VAL A 336 18.79 -10.17 -9.84
N GLN A 337 20.09 -10.36 -10.02
CA GLN A 337 20.68 -11.68 -10.32
C GLN A 337 20.51 -12.65 -9.16
N ILE A 338 20.83 -12.25 -7.92
CA ILE A 338 20.57 -13.07 -6.73
C ILE A 338 19.09 -13.41 -6.63
N GLY A 339 18.22 -12.41 -6.81
CA GLY A 339 16.77 -12.59 -6.77
C GLY A 339 16.27 -13.57 -7.82
N ALA A 340 16.81 -13.51 -9.03
CA ALA A 340 16.51 -14.46 -10.10
C ALA A 340 17.02 -15.88 -9.74
N CYS A 341 18.25 -16.00 -9.23
CA CYS A 341 18.81 -17.29 -8.79
C CYS A 341 18.02 -17.93 -7.65
N LEU A 342 17.48 -17.11 -6.74
CA LEU A 342 16.64 -17.57 -5.62
C LEU A 342 15.16 -17.76 -6.01
N GLY A 343 14.77 -17.46 -7.26
CA GLY A 343 13.38 -17.52 -7.70
C GLY A 343 12.47 -16.46 -7.06
N LEU A 344 13.04 -15.41 -6.47
CA LEU A 344 12.32 -14.30 -5.84
C LEU A 344 11.91 -13.21 -6.86
N GLY A 345 12.58 -13.17 -8.01
CA GLY A 345 12.28 -12.24 -9.11
C GLY A 345 11.36 -12.83 -10.19
N ARG A 346 10.85 -11.97 -11.09
CA ARG A 346 10.04 -12.38 -12.25
C ARG A 346 10.85 -12.95 -13.43
N GLY A 347 12.18 -12.85 -13.39
CA GLY A 347 13.05 -13.26 -14.52
C GLY A 347 12.82 -12.47 -15.81
N LEU A 348 12.11 -11.33 -15.76
CA LEU A 348 11.77 -10.54 -16.95
C LEU A 348 13.01 -10.05 -17.67
N THR A 349 14.04 -9.60 -16.95
CA THR A 349 15.26 -9.05 -17.56
C THR A 349 15.95 -10.05 -18.48
N ASP A 350 16.01 -11.32 -18.10
CA ASP A 350 16.63 -12.37 -18.93
C ASP A 350 15.75 -12.73 -20.13
N ARG A 351 14.42 -12.76 -19.96
CA ARG A 351 13.47 -12.99 -21.06
C ARG A 351 13.53 -11.86 -22.09
N VAL A 352 13.55 -10.61 -21.63
CA VAL A 352 13.67 -9.42 -22.49
C VAL A 352 15.01 -9.41 -23.22
N ALA A 353 16.12 -9.75 -22.54
CA ALA A 353 17.43 -9.83 -23.19
C ALA A 353 17.44 -10.87 -24.33
N LYS A 354 16.87 -12.06 -24.10
CA LYS A 354 16.75 -13.11 -25.13
C LYS A 354 15.81 -12.69 -26.28
N ALA A 355 14.68 -12.07 -25.97
CA ALA A 355 13.76 -11.55 -26.98
C ALA A 355 14.43 -10.48 -27.86
N ARG A 356 15.20 -9.56 -27.25
CA ARG A 356 15.98 -8.54 -27.97
C ARG A 356 17.09 -9.14 -28.82
N GLU A 357 17.84 -10.12 -28.31
CA GLU A 357 18.89 -10.81 -29.06
C GLU A 357 18.32 -11.52 -30.30
N THR A 358 17.16 -12.18 -30.13
CA THR A 358 16.44 -12.83 -31.24
C THR A 358 15.98 -11.81 -32.27
N LEU A 359 15.38 -10.70 -31.83
CA LEU A 359 14.95 -9.59 -32.70
C LEU A 359 16.14 -8.99 -33.47
N GLU A 360 17.27 -8.76 -32.80
CA GLU A 360 18.48 -8.26 -33.47
C GLU A 360 19.02 -9.25 -34.51
N GLY A 361 18.97 -10.54 -34.21
CA GLY A 361 19.32 -11.61 -35.15
C GLY A 361 18.44 -11.58 -36.40
N GLU A 362 17.13 -11.46 -36.23
CA GLU A 362 16.15 -11.37 -37.31
C GLU A 362 16.30 -10.08 -38.11
N VAL A 363 16.50 -8.93 -37.46
CA VAL A 363 16.76 -7.65 -38.14
C VAL A 363 18.04 -7.71 -38.98
N LYS A 364 19.11 -8.36 -38.48
CA LYS A 364 20.34 -8.59 -39.25
C LYS A 364 20.09 -9.55 -40.43
N ALA A 365 19.22 -10.54 -40.28
CA ALA A 365 18.82 -11.45 -41.36
C ALA A 365 17.96 -10.75 -42.42
N LEU A 366 17.08 -9.84 -42.02
CA LEU A 366 16.22 -9.06 -42.92
C LEU A 366 16.97 -8.10 -43.82
N LYS A 367 18.06 -7.51 -43.33
CA LYS A 367 18.98 -6.74 -44.17
C LYS A 367 19.50 -7.56 -45.36
N ARG A 368 19.42 -8.91 -45.29
CA ARG A 368 19.82 -9.82 -46.37
C ARG A 368 18.64 -10.27 -47.24
N ARG A 369 17.41 -10.31 -46.73
CA ARG A 369 16.18 -10.63 -47.47
C ARG A 369 14.97 -9.89 -46.86
N PRO A 370 14.25 -9.05 -47.61
CA PRO A 370 13.07 -8.37 -47.09
C PRO A 370 11.92 -9.37 -46.92
N SER A 371 11.62 -9.74 -45.68
CA SER A 371 10.40 -10.42 -45.27
C SER A 371 9.77 -9.68 -44.08
N GLU A 372 8.53 -9.99 -43.75
CA GLU A 372 7.87 -9.47 -42.54
C GLU A 372 8.47 -10.14 -41.30
N ILE A 373 8.73 -9.38 -40.21
CA ILE A 373 9.13 -9.96 -38.92
C ILE A 373 7.85 -10.46 -38.25
N VAL A 374 7.65 -11.77 -38.23
CA VAL A 374 6.59 -12.38 -37.43
C VAL A 374 7.22 -12.79 -36.10
N LEU A 375 7.04 -11.96 -35.08
CA LEU A 375 7.45 -12.31 -33.72
C LEU A 375 6.62 -13.50 -33.23
N SER A 376 7.26 -14.42 -32.52
CA SER A 376 6.51 -15.44 -31.79
C SER A 376 5.64 -14.78 -30.72
N PRO A 377 4.43 -15.31 -30.44
CA PRO A 377 3.54 -14.75 -29.41
C PRO A 377 4.20 -14.58 -28.04
N GLU A 378 5.14 -15.46 -27.67
CA GLU A 378 5.89 -15.38 -26.40
C GLU A 378 6.84 -14.17 -26.34
N HIS A 379 7.49 -13.83 -27.46
CA HIS A 379 8.35 -12.67 -27.55
C HIS A 379 7.53 -11.38 -27.55
N GLU A 380 6.40 -11.34 -28.25
CA GLU A 380 5.48 -10.21 -28.23
C GLU A 380 4.94 -9.95 -26.82
N ALA A 381 4.45 -10.99 -26.13
CA ALA A 381 4.03 -10.89 -24.73
C ALA A 381 5.16 -10.40 -23.80
N THR A 382 6.40 -10.83 -24.04
CA THR A 382 7.57 -10.39 -23.27
C THR A 382 7.88 -8.90 -23.50
N LEU A 383 7.70 -8.40 -24.73
CA LEU A 383 7.89 -6.98 -25.04
C LEU A 383 6.77 -6.12 -24.44
N VAL A 384 5.52 -6.60 -24.46
CA VAL A 384 4.40 -5.95 -23.75
C VAL A 384 4.69 -5.88 -22.26
N GLU A 385 5.19 -6.97 -21.65
CA GLU A 385 5.58 -6.97 -20.23
C GLU A 385 6.75 -5.98 -19.95
N ASP A 386 7.73 -5.83 -20.86
CA ASP A 386 8.81 -4.84 -20.74
C ASP A 386 8.29 -3.39 -20.81
N ALA A 387 7.33 -3.12 -21.71
CA ALA A 387 6.67 -1.83 -21.84
C ALA A 387 5.90 -1.49 -20.55
N VAL A 388 5.07 -2.41 -20.06
CA VAL A 388 4.36 -2.22 -18.78
C VAL A 388 5.35 -2.04 -17.62
N GLU A 389 6.42 -2.82 -17.53
CA GLU A 389 7.39 -2.69 -16.43
C GLU A 389 8.23 -1.40 -16.53
N ALA A 390 8.36 -0.81 -17.73
CA ALA A 390 9.02 0.48 -17.97
C ALA A 390 8.32 1.66 -17.31
N GLN A 391 7.02 1.53 -17.09
CA GLN A 391 6.18 2.56 -16.50
C GLN A 391 6.57 2.85 -15.04
N GLU A 392 6.24 4.09 -14.63
CA GLU A 392 6.56 4.63 -13.31
C GLU A 392 6.09 3.72 -12.17
N TYR A 393 6.86 3.69 -11.09
CA TYR A 393 6.53 2.86 -9.94
C TYR A 393 5.34 3.44 -9.18
N ASN A 394 4.29 2.63 -8.98
CA ASN A 394 3.12 3.05 -8.23
C ASN A 394 3.47 3.22 -6.74
N PHE A 395 3.64 4.45 -6.27
CA PHE A 395 3.96 4.74 -4.87
C PHE A 395 2.87 4.21 -3.90
N TRP A 396 1.60 4.08 -4.33
CA TRP A 396 0.55 3.51 -3.49
C TRP A 396 0.85 2.06 -3.09
N SER A 397 1.54 1.30 -3.95
CA SER A 397 1.94 -0.07 -3.62
C SER A 397 2.90 -0.15 -2.41
N LEU A 398 3.73 0.90 -2.21
CA LEU A 398 4.63 1.06 -1.05
C LEU A 398 3.91 1.66 0.16
N LEU A 399 2.99 2.59 -0.08
CA LEU A 399 2.29 3.33 0.96
C LEU A 399 1.26 2.46 1.70
N MET A 400 0.54 1.60 0.98
CA MET A 400 -0.57 0.80 1.55
C MET A 400 -0.14 -0.11 2.73
N PRO A 401 0.98 -0.85 2.65
CA PRO A 401 1.51 -1.60 3.81
C PRO A 401 1.90 -0.72 4.99
N ALA A 402 2.38 0.50 4.75
CA ALA A 402 2.75 1.45 5.81
C ALA A 402 1.50 2.01 6.48
N VAL A 403 0.51 2.43 5.71
CA VAL A 403 -0.80 2.85 6.24
C VAL A 403 -1.43 1.71 7.03
N TYR A 404 -1.36 0.46 6.56
CA TYR A 404 -1.86 -0.68 7.31
C TYR A 404 -1.26 -0.80 8.71
N GLN A 405 0.05 -0.63 8.84
CA GLN A 405 0.72 -0.69 10.15
C GLN A 405 0.50 0.54 11.02
N LEU A 406 0.27 1.70 10.40
CA LEU A 406 -0.13 2.91 11.12
C LEU A 406 -1.57 2.82 11.63
N VAL A 407 -2.45 2.12 10.90
CA VAL A 407 -3.83 1.88 11.28
C VAL A 407 -3.89 0.78 12.32
N PRO A 408 -4.43 1.04 13.50
CA PRO A 408 -4.81 -0.04 14.38
C PRO A 408 -6.20 -0.47 13.91
N GLY A 409 -6.28 -1.45 12.99
CA GLY A 409 -7.55 -2.19 12.77
C GLY A 409 -8.12 -2.73 14.09
N SER A 410 -7.25 -2.84 15.09
CA SER A 410 -7.58 -3.02 16.49
C SER A 410 -8.38 -1.91 17.16
N GLN A 411 -8.34 -0.63 16.76
CA GLN A 411 -9.27 0.37 17.31
C GLN A 411 -10.69 0.07 16.88
N LEU A 412 -10.89 -0.37 15.62
CA LEU A 412 -12.22 -0.77 15.14
C LEU A 412 -12.70 -2.02 15.87
N ALA A 413 -11.80 -2.98 16.11
CA ALA A 413 -12.10 -4.15 16.92
C ALA A 413 -12.42 -3.80 18.37
N MET A 414 -11.63 -2.94 19.00
CA MET A 414 -11.87 -2.43 20.36
C MET A 414 -13.20 -1.72 20.45
N TYR A 415 -13.58 -0.95 19.43
CA TYR A 415 -14.91 -0.36 19.34
C TYR A 415 -16.01 -1.43 19.38
N TRP A 416 -15.89 -2.51 18.60
CA TRP A 416 -16.86 -3.59 18.64
C TRP A 416 -16.84 -4.37 19.95
N TYR A 417 -15.68 -4.67 20.53
CA TYR A 417 -15.60 -5.33 21.82
C TYR A 417 -16.20 -4.49 22.94
N ASN A 418 -16.02 -3.16 22.92
CA ASN A 418 -16.65 -2.28 23.90
C ASN A 418 -18.17 -2.15 23.71
N ILE A 419 -18.71 -2.55 22.55
CA ILE A 419 -20.16 -2.68 22.35
C ILE A 419 -20.65 -4.05 22.82
N ILE A 420 -19.90 -5.11 22.55
CA ILE A 420 -20.25 -6.49 22.93
C ILE A 420 -20.13 -6.69 24.45
N PHE A 421 -19.06 -6.15 25.04
CA PHE A 421 -18.72 -6.15 26.46
C PHE A 421 -18.60 -4.70 26.92
N PRO A 422 -19.73 -4.02 27.21
CA PRO A 422 -19.69 -2.63 27.63
C PRO A 422 -18.86 -2.50 28.92
N PRO A 423 -17.86 -1.59 28.99
CA PRO A 423 -17.17 -1.35 30.24
C PRO A 423 -18.19 -0.99 31.31
N GLN A 424 -18.01 -1.47 32.53
CA GLN A 424 -18.91 -1.08 33.61
C GLN A 424 -18.93 0.45 33.69
N PRO A 425 -20.11 1.07 33.82
CA PRO A 425 -20.16 2.50 34.06
C PRO A 425 -19.35 2.72 35.32
N TYR A 426 -18.23 3.45 35.17
CA TYR A 426 -17.45 3.87 36.32
C TYR A 426 -18.45 4.55 37.24
N GLU A 427 -18.73 3.96 38.40
CA GLU A 427 -19.54 4.65 39.40
C GLU A 427 -18.77 5.92 39.68
N ASP A 428 -19.30 7.05 39.17
CA ASP A 428 -18.69 8.34 39.39
C ASP A 428 -18.48 8.44 40.89
N PRO A 429 -17.25 8.71 41.39
CA PRO A 429 -17.06 8.96 42.81
C PRO A 429 -17.98 10.08 43.31
N ILE A 430 -18.55 10.91 42.41
CA ILE A 430 -19.57 11.92 42.66
C ILE A 430 -20.91 11.32 43.12
N SER A 431 -21.36 10.16 42.64
CA SER A 431 -22.61 9.55 43.13
C SER A 431 -22.45 9.00 44.55
N ASN A 432 -21.27 8.51 44.90
CA ASN A 432 -20.92 8.17 46.28
C ASN A 432 -20.67 9.42 47.14
N PHE A 433 -20.10 10.49 46.57
CA PHE A 433 -19.94 11.79 47.25
C PHE A 433 -21.28 12.49 47.54
N LEU A 434 -22.28 12.31 46.69
CA LEU A 434 -23.62 12.85 46.88
C LEU A 434 -24.44 12.06 47.90
N ASN A 435 -24.12 10.78 48.12
CA ASN A 435 -24.72 9.96 49.16
C ASN A 435 -24.07 10.16 50.55
N GLU A 436 -22.87 10.74 50.63
CA GLU A 436 -22.19 11.17 51.88
C GLU A 436 -22.37 12.68 52.17
N THR A 437 -23.52 13.26 51.81
CA THR A 437 -23.83 14.69 51.99
C THR A 437 -24.23 15.10 53.42
N GLU A 438 -23.59 14.54 54.45
CA GLU A 438 -23.65 15.11 55.82
C GLU A 438 -22.37 15.83 56.27
N ASP A 439 -21.26 15.82 55.50
CA ASP A 439 -20.00 16.45 55.93
C ASP A 439 -19.34 17.35 54.86
N PHE A 440 -20.15 17.93 53.95
CA PHE A 440 -19.68 18.70 52.79
C PHE A 440 -19.01 20.05 53.15
N ASP A 441 -19.17 20.54 54.38
CA ASP A 441 -18.59 21.83 54.81
C ASP A 441 -17.13 21.72 55.28
N ARG A 442 -16.57 20.52 55.48
CA ARG A 442 -15.18 20.35 55.99
C ARG A 442 -14.12 20.09 54.93
N VAL A 443 -14.51 19.77 53.69
CA VAL A 443 -13.56 19.35 52.64
C VAL A 443 -13.01 20.53 51.83
N PHE A 444 -13.65 21.71 51.87
CA PHE A 444 -13.20 22.87 51.10
C PHE A 444 -11.99 23.63 51.70
N ASP A 445 -11.54 23.30 52.91
CA ASP A 445 -10.45 24.03 53.59
C ASP A 445 -9.06 23.39 53.44
N ASN A 446 -8.96 22.18 52.88
CA ASN A 446 -7.67 21.55 52.58
C ASN A 446 -7.40 21.63 51.08
N GLY A 447 -6.62 22.63 50.67
CA GLY A 447 -6.26 22.99 49.29
C GLY A 447 -5.51 21.94 48.46
N ALA A 448 -6.02 20.72 48.37
CA ALA A 448 -5.60 19.69 47.43
C ALA A 448 -6.73 19.45 46.43
N THR A 449 -6.96 20.43 45.55
CA THR A 449 -7.77 20.25 44.33
C THR A 449 -7.04 19.28 43.39
N ARG A 450 -7.16 17.97 43.64
CA ARG A 450 -7.04 17.01 42.54
C ARG A 450 -8.24 17.28 41.63
N PRO A 451 -8.04 17.72 40.38
CA PRO A 451 -9.16 17.91 39.48
C PRO A 451 -9.93 16.58 39.40
N PRO A 452 -11.28 16.61 39.38
CA PRO A 452 -12.06 15.40 39.14
C PRO A 452 -11.51 14.74 37.89
N LYS A 453 -11.29 13.42 37.92
CA LYS A 453 -10.84 12.62 36.77
C LYS A 453 -11.91 12.73 35.66
N SER A 454 -11.93 13.83 34.92
CA SER A 454 -12.79 14.07 33.75
C SER A 454 -12.31 13.30 32.53
N GLY A 455 -11.74 12.10 32.73
CA GLY A 455 -11.16 11.23 31.69
C GLY A 455 -12.19 10.50 30.83
N VAL A 456 -13.49 10.63 31.11
CA VAL A 456 -14.53 9.76 30.54
C VAL A 456 -14.78 10.00 29.05
N VAL A 457 -14.48 11.17 28.50
CA VAL A 457 -14.82 11.47 27.08
C VAL A 457 -13.76 10.98 26.09
N ALA A 458 -12.46 11.04 26.46
CA ALA A 458 -11.35 10.69 25.57
C ALA A 458 -11.08 9.17 25.47
N ASP A 459 -11.60 8.37 26.41
CA ASP A 459 -11.40 6.92 26.45
C ASP A 459 -12.48 6.11 25.70
N SER A 460 -13.50 6.76 25.14
CA SER A 460 -14.48 6.02 24.34
C SER A 460 -13.81 5.49 23.05
N ALA A 461 -13.82 4.17 22.86
CA ALA A 461 -13.22 3.53 21.67
C ALA A 461 -13.80 4.07 20.36
N ALA A 462 -15.05 4.56 20.39
CA ALA A 462 -15.66 5.27 19.27
C ALA A 462 -14.90 6.56 18.93
N TYR A 463 -14.64 7.40 19.93
CA TYR A 463 -13.89 8.64 19.75
C TYR A 463 -12.47 8.37 19.27
N ALA A 464 -11.77 7.40 19.88
CA ALA A 464 -10.44 7.00 19.46
C ALA A 464 -10.39 6.50 18.01
N LEU A 465 -11.36 5.70 17.59
CA LEU A 465 -11.48 5.21 16.21
C LEU A 465 -11.64 6.37 15.22
N TRP A 466 -12.55 7.30 15.49
CA TRP A 466 -12.78 8.46 14.62
C TRP A 466 -11.56 9.38 14.56
N LEU A 467 -10.94 9.67 15.71
CA LEU A 467 -9.74 10.50 15.79
C LEU A 467 -8.57 9.90 15.00
N THR A 468 -8.23 8.63 15.22
CA THR A 468 -7.13 7.96 14.50
C THR A 468 -7.44 7.88 13.01
N SER A 469 -8.67 7.55 12.62
CA SER A 469 -9.00 7.39 11.20
C SER A 469 -9.00 8.71 10.45
N LEU A 470 -9.55 9.78 11.06
CA LEU A 470 -9.55 11.12 10.47
C LEU A 470 -8.13 11.71 10.43
N SER A 471 -7.35 11.55 11.49
CA SER A 471 -5.97 12.04 11.53
C SER A 471 -5.07 11.36 10.50
N LEU A 472 -5.22 10.05 10.28
CA LEU A 472 -4.53 9.33 9.21
C LEU A 472 -4.95 9.85 7.83
N ALA A 473 -6.26 9.99 7.58
CA ALA A 473 -6.75 10.53 6.31
C ALA A 473 -6.23 11.95 6.04
N LEU A 474 -6.24 12.82 7.05
CA LEU A 474 -5.66 14.16 6.98
C LEU A 474 -4.15 14.11 6.74
N GLY A 475 -3.42 13.24 7.45
CA GLY A 475 -1.99 13.04 7.27
C GLY A 475 -1.62 12.60 5.85
N LEU A 476 -2.42 11.71 5.25
CA LEU A 476 -2.25 11.30 3.85
C LEU A 476 -2.45 12.47 2.88
N ILE A 477 -3.50 13.27 3.08
CA ILE A 477 -3.78 14.45 2.25
C ILE A 477 -2.66 15.49 2.38
N LEU A 478 -2.24 15.78 3.62
CA LEU A 478 -1.14 16.72 3.91
C LEU A 478 0.18 16.23 3.31
N GLY A 479 0.48 14.94 3.43
CA GLY A 479 1.68 14.34 2.82
C GLY A 479 1.71 14.50 1.30
N LEU A 480 0.59 14.24 0.63
CA LEU A 480 0.47 14.44 -0.82
C LEU A 480 0.62 15.93 -1.20
N ALA A 481 0.02 16.83 -0.42
CA ALA A 481 0.15 18.27 -0.63
C ALA A 481 1.61 18.74 -0.49
N VAL A 482 2.31 18.29 0.56
CA VAL A 482 3.74 18.59 0.78
C VAL A 482 4.57 18.09 -0.39
N VAL A 483 4.44 16.83 -0.80
CA VAL A 483 5.19 16.28 -1.94
C VAL A 483 4.95 17.09 -3.22
N ARG A 484 3.70 17.46 -3.53
CA ARG A 484 3.36 18.27 -4.71
C ARG A 484 3.96 19.67 -4.65
N ILE A 485 3.86 20.33 -3.50
CA ILE A 485 4.43 21.68 -3.30
C ILE A 485 5.95 21.61 -3.44
N THR A 486 6.61 20.66 -2.77
CA THR A 486 8.07 20.49 -2.84
C THR A 486 8.52 20.20 -4.26
N PHE A 487 7.86 19.28 -4.97
CA PHE A 487 8.20 18.96 -6.35
C PHE A 487 8.02 20.15 -7.30
N SER A 488 6.87 20.84 -7.21
CA SER A 488 6.62 22.07 -7.97
C SER A 488 7.67 23.15 -7.69
N THR A 489 8.03 23.34 -6.42
CA THR A 489 9.08 24.29 -6.01
C THR A 489 10.43 23.92 -6.60
N ILE A 490 10.83 22.63 -6.54
CA ILE A 490 12.08 22.15 -7.13
C ILE A 490 12.10 22.38 -8.64
N LEU A 491 11.02 22.05 -9.35
CA LEU A 491 10.91 22.28 -10.79
C LEU A 491 11.00 23.78 -11.13
N HIS A 492 10.38 24.64 -10.33
CA HIS A 492 10.44 26.09 -10.51
C HIS A 492 11.85 26.64 -10.27
N ILE A 493 12.56 26.15 -9.23
CA ILE A 493 13.96 26.51 -8.99
C ILE A 493 14.84 26.01 -10.15
N TYR A 494 14.64 24.77 -10.58
CA TYR A 494 15.40 24.18 -11.68
C TYR A 494 15.17 24.92 -13.00
N SER A 495 13.93 25.27 -13.32
CA SER A 495 13.60 26.04 -14.53
C SER A 495 14.16 27.46 -14.47
N ALA A 496 14.15 28.12 -13.30
CA ALA A 496 14.78 29.42 -13.10
C ALA A 496 16.30 29.36 -13.27
N CYS A 497 16.96 28.35 -12.68
CA CYS A 497 18.40 28.13 -12.83
C CYS A 497 18.79 27.75 -14.27
N ARG A 498 17.98 26.94 -14.95
CA ARG A 498 18.21 26.53 -16.35
C ARG A 498 17.91 27.67 -17.33
N SER A 499 16.91 28.51 -17.06
CA SER A 499 16.66 29.75 -17.79
C SER A 499 17.89 30.66 -17.72
N LYS A 500 18.51 30.78 -16.54
CA LYS A 500 19.76 31.54 -16.36
C LYS A 500 20.94 30.95 -17.16
N LYS A 501 21.14 29.63 -17.10
CA LYS A 501 22.16 28.94 -17.94
C LYS A 501 21.87 29.04 -19.43
N ARG A 502 20.60 28.97 -19.84
CA ARG A 502 20.18 29.11 -21.25
C ARG A 502 20.38 30.56 -21.72
N SER A 503 20.16 31.56 -20.86
CA SER A 503 20.46 32.97 -21.12
C SER A 503 21.95 33.21 -21.29
N GLU A 504 22.81 32.70 -20.40
CA GLU A 504 24.27 32.79 -20.54
C GLU A 504 24.78 32.04 -21.79
N TYR A 505 24.21 30.88 -22.12
CA TYR A 505 24.58 30.13 -23.32
C TYR A 505 24.12 30.82 -24.62
N LEU A 506 22.94 31.46 -24.62
CA LEU A 506 22.45 32.27 -25.73
C LEU A 506 23.21 33.60 -25.87
N GLU A 507 23.65 34.22 -24.78
CA GLU A 507 24.54 35.40 -24.83
C GLU A 507 25.94 35.04 -25.34
N ASN A 508 26.50 33.91 -24.92
CA ASN A 508 27.77 33.40 -25.45
C ASN A 508 27.66 33.01 -26.94
N MET A 509 26.55 32.38 -27.36
CA MET A 509 26.29 32.13 -28.80
C MET A 509 26.03 33.43 -29.59
N ARG A 510 25.41 34.46 -28.99
CA ARG A 510 25.27 35.79 -29.62
C ARG A 510 26.62 36.47 -29.79
N MET A 511 27.51 36.38 -28.80
CA MET A 511 28.87 36.95 -28.88
C MET A 511 29.74 36.25 -29.93
N ASP A 512 29.66 34.92 -30.05
CA ASP A 512 30.41 34.17 -31.08
C ASP A 512 29.82 34.37 -32.49
N SER A 513 28.49 34.45 -32.63
CA SER A 513 27.87 34.78 -33.92
C SER A 513 28.11 36.24 -34.34
N PHE A 514 28.27 37.18 -33.40
CA PHE A 514 28.71 38.55 -33.70
C PHE A 514 30.17 38.62 -34.14
N LYS A 515 31.08 37.82 -33.55
CA LYS A 515 32.48 37.71 -34.00
C LYS A 515 32.58 37.08 -35.39
N LEU A 516 31.80 36.03 -35.68
CA LEU A 516 31.75 35.40 -37.01
C LEU A 516 31.19 36.34 -38.09
N ARG A 517 30.18 37.16 -37.76
CA ARG A 517 29.61 38.16 -38.69
C ARG A 517 30.56 39.33 -38.94
N ARG A 518 31.46 39.65 -38.01
CA ARG A 518 32.49 40.70 -38.18
C ARG A 518 33.64 40.24 -39.07
N PHE A 519 34.05 38.97 -38.95
CA PHE A 519 35.00 38.34 -39.89
C PHE A 519 34.44 38.25 -41.31
N ARG A 520 33.18 37.81 -41.45
CA ARG A 520 32.55 37.64 -42.79
C ARG A 520 32.24 38.97 -43.49
N ARG A 521 32.12 40.10 -42.78
CA ARG A 521 31.96 41.44 -43.37
C ARG A 521 33.27 42.08 -43.85
N GLN A 522 34.43 41.59 -43.41
CA GLN A 522 35.72 42.06 -43.93
C GLN A 522 36.15 41.34 -45.21
N GLU A 523 35.61 40.15 -45.49
CA GLU A 523 35.88 39.41 -46.74
C GLU A 523 34.96 39.78 -47.91
N ILE A 524 33.80 40.41 -47.67
CA ILE A 524 32.76 40.61 -48.71
C ILE A 524 32.76 42.04 -49.33
N THR A 525 33.62 42.95 -48.88
CA THR A 525 33.76 44.30 -49.49
C THR A 525 34.68 44.35 -50.73
N HIS A 526 34.99 43.22 -51.35
CA HIS A 526 35.64 43.17 -52.66
C HIS A 526 34.97 42.13 -53.56
N GLN A 527 33.77 42.43 -54.04
CA GLN A 527 33.33 41.85 -55.31
C GLN A 527 32.31 42.76 -55.99
N ASP A 528 32.77 43.30 -57.13
CA ASP A 528 32.09 44.18 -58.05
C ASP A 528 30.97 43.48 -58.85
N CYS A 529 30.14 44.35 -59.43
CA CYS A 529 29.36 44.21 -60.66
C CYS A 529 27.96 43.59 -60.57
N ASP A 530 26.99 44.48 -60.81
CA ASP A 530 26.08 44.46 -61.96
C ASP A 530 25.40 43.13 -62.28
N ASN A 531 24.09 43.07 -62.00
CA ASN A 531 23.07 42.86 -63.03
C ASN A 531 21.66 43.08 -62.45
N ASP A 532 20.93 43.95 -63.15
CA ASP A 532 19.52 44.31 -62.97
C ASP A 532 18.59 43.25 -63.64
N PRO A 533 17.24 43.36 -63.52
CA PRO A 533 16.30 42.25 -63.38
C PRO A 533 15.47 42.04 -64.66
N ASP A 534 14.61 41.01 -64.69
CA ASP A 534 13.23 41.04 -65.25
C ASP A 534 12.67 39.62 -65.47
N ASP A 535 11.33 39.54 -65.57
CA ASP A 535 10.41 38.39 -65.79
C ASP A 535 9.89 37.71 -64.49
N ILE A 536 8.75 38.07 -63.88
CA ILE A 536 7.32 38.15 -64.29
C ILE A 536 6.69 36.79 -64.71
N ILE A 537 5.70 36.30 -63.96
CA ILE A 537 4.27 36.12 -64.35
C ILE A 537 3.52 35.15 -63.39
N ASP A 538 2.45 35.68 -62.80
CA ASP A 538 1.29 35.01 -62.17
C ASP A 538 0.44 34.25 -63.20
N LEU A 539 -0.21 33.14 -62.81
CA LEU A 539 -1.62 32.87 -63.19
C LEU A 539 -2.21 31.65 -62.46
N SER A 540 -3.35 31.91 -61.82
CA SER A 540 -4.36 30.96 -61.37
C SER A 540 -5.30 30.59 -62.53
N VAL A 541 -5.94 29.40 -62.46
CA VAL A 541 -7.37 29.12 -62.80
C VAL A 541 -7.62 27.60 -62.86
N SER A 542 -8.85 27.26 -62.47
CA SER A 542 -9.52 25.96 -62.27
C SER A 542 -9.62 25.03 -63.49
N THR A 543 -9.80 23.72 -63.23
CA THR A 543 -10.87 22.91 -63.87
C THR A 543 -11.09 21.56 -63.20
N GLN A 544 -12.28 21.02 -63.45
CA GLN A 544 -13.01 19.95 -62.80
C GLN A 544 -12.85 18.61 -63.57
N THR A 545 -13.24 17.51 -62.91
CA THR A 545 -13.81 16.23 -63.42
C THR A 545 -12.93 15.00 -63.75
N ASN A 546 -13.41 13.89 -63.15
CA ASN A 546 -13.47 12.48 -63.59
C ASN A 546 -12.32 11.51 -63.27
N GLY A 547 -12.69 10.44 -62.54
CA GLY A 547 -12.47 9.07 -63.05
C GLY A 547 -11.75 8.06 -62.14
N GLU A 548 -12.56 7.24 -61.46
CA GLU A 548 -12.39 5.79 -61.21
C GLU A 548 -11.30 5.22 -60.28
N GLY A 549 -11.70 4.25 -59.43
CA GLY A 549 -10.78 3.19 -59.01
C GLY A 549 -10.87 2.55 -57.61
N LEU A 550 -12.03 2.43 -56.95
CA LEU A 550 -12.16 1.65 -55.69
C LEU A 550 -12.70 0.24 -55.94
N ARG A 551 -11.88 -0.80 -55.68
CA ARG A 551 -12.28 -2.22 -55.73
C ARG A 551 -12.60 -2.78 -54.33
N HIS A 552 -13.81 -3.33 -54.24
CA HIS A 552 -14.37 -4.13 -53.14
C HIS A 552 -13.56 -5.39 -52.79
N ARG A 553 -13.45 -5.71 -51.50
CA ARG A 553 -13.15 -7.07 -50.99
C ARG A 553 -14.44 -7.68 -50.42
N LYS A 554 -14.81 -8.86 -50.95
CA LYS A 554 -16.01 -9.64 -50.65
C LYS A 554 -15.94 -10.33 -49.29
N ASN A 555 -17.06 -10.32 -48.57
CA ASN A 555 -17.41 -11.26 -47.51
C ASN A 555 -17.86 -12.61 -48.10
N GLN A 556 -17.52 -13.70 -47.42
CA GLN A 556 -18.12 -15.02 -47.59
C GLN A 556 -18.49 -15.58 -46.20
N THR A 557 -19.77 -15.84 -46.00
CA THR A 557 -20.35 -16.88 -45.13
C THR A 557 -20.82 -18.02 -46.03
N PRO A 558 -20.85 -19.27 -45.53
CA PRO A 558 -22.07 -19.90 -44.96
C PRO A 558 -21.72 -20.80 -43.73
N ASP A 559 -22.58 -21.45 -42.94
CA ASP A 559 -24.02 -21.66 -42.88
C ASP A 559 -24.39 -22.13 -41.44
N THR A 560 -25.69 -22.07 -41.17
CA THR A 560 -26.55 -22.46 -40.02
C THR A 560 -26.25 -23.75 -39.24
N MET A 561 -26.52 -23.82 -37.91
CA MET A 561 -27.79 -24.34 -37.31
C MET A 561 -27.74 -24.50 -35.76
N HIS A 562 -28.94 -24.44 -35.16
CA HIS A 562 -29.37 -24.77 -33.79
C HIS A 562 -29.32 -23.70 -32.66
N SER A 563 -30.52 -23.21 -32.34
CA SER A 563 -30.96 -22.64 -31.06
C SER A 563 -31.10 -23.76 -29.99
N PRO A 564 -31.22 -23.46 -28.67
CA PRO A 564 -32.43 -22.82 -28.14
C PRO A 564 -32.26 -21.83 -26.96
N GLN A 565 -33.33 -21.04 -26.81
CA GLN A 565 -33.96 -20.57 -25.57
C GLN A 565 -33.31 -19.44 -24.74
N SER A 566 -33.95 -18.29 -24.90
CA SER A 566 -34.09 -17.17 -23.97
C SER A 566 -34.70 -17.58 -22.63
N THR A 567 -34.12 -17.10 -21.54
CA THR A 567 -34.84 -16.77 -20.31
C THR A 567 -34.40 -15.38 -19.87
N GLU A 568 -35.34 -14.45 -19.96
CA GLU A 568 -35.41 -13.21 -19.18
C GLU A 568 -35.15 -13.50 -17.70
N TRP A 569 -34.34 -12.67 -17.06
CA TRP A 569 -34.48 -12.37 -15.64
C TRP A 569 -34.24 -10.88 -15.45
N ASP A 570 -35.33 -10.19 -15.09
CA ASP A 570 -35.35 -8.90 -14.44
C ASP A 570 -34.47 -8.89 -13.19
N VAL A 571 -33.64 -7.84 -13.05
CA VAL A 571 -33.33 -7.16 -11.78
C VAL A 571 -33.14 -5.68 -12.07
#